data_AF-A0A1X1A441-F1
#
_entry.id   AF-A0A1X1A441-F1
#
_cell.length_a   1.000
_cell.length_b   1.000
_cell.length_c   1.000
_cell.angle_alpha   90.00
_cell.angle_beta   90.00
_cell.angle_gamma   90.00
#
_symmetry.space_group_name_H-M   'P 1'
#
loop_
_entity.id
_entity.type
_entity.pdbx_description
1 polymer ?
#
loop_
_entity_poly.entity_id
_entity_poly.type
_entity_poly.pdbx_seq_one_letter_code
_entity_poly.pdbx_strand_id
1 'polypeptide(L)'
;MRIWDQVDTTDPSATKNFTGMGGFKGTAIKPTYLMRKATEVFGPCGEGWGWTVLEDRFDEGAPLSAPTKEWPDAPRINAKLHTIKIQLWYLGKDGQKCTVEHYGHTPFVLLQQGKIITDWEAAKKSLTDAIGKCLQPLGFAADIHMGMFDDASYVETVRSEVAIEKAEDKAAEEERQKQERLEWLKSAVETLAGAVTMHELKMLNTRFVKSATARNETAFLRRLTEAYEERKAFIEGAQKKEQAA
;
A
#
# COMPACT_ATOMS: atom_id res chain seq x y z
N MET A 1 19.34 10.71 1.83
CA MET A 1 19.81 9.82 2.91
C MET A 1 20.38 8.54 2.31
N ARG A 2 21.45 7.92 2.86
CA ARG A 2 22.15 6.82 2.13
C ARG A 2 21.31 5.58 1.80
N ILE A 3 20.61 5.02 2.79
CA ILE A 3 19.82 3.79 2.62
C ILE A 3 18.38 4.14 2.25
N TRP A 4 17.77 5.08 2.97
CA TRP A 4 16.35 5.45 2.86
C TRP A 4 15.92 5.71 1.42
N ASP A 5 16.65 6.57 0.69
CA ASP A 5 16.34 6.95 -0.70
C ASP A 5 16.34 5.76 -1.70
N GLN A 6 16.79 4.57 -1.29
CA GLN A 6 16.80 3.35 -2.14
C GLN A 6 15.64 2.39 -1.85
N VAL A 7 14.94 2.55 -0.73
CA VAL A 7 14.00 1.55 -0.18
C VAL A 7 12.71 2.15 0.36
N ASP A 8 12.56 3.47 0.31
CA ASP A 8 11.41 4.20 0.83
C ASP A 8 10.17 4.05 -0.06
N THR A 9 10.35 3.96 -1.38
CA THR A 9 9.27 3.68 -2.33
C THR A 9 8.95 2.18 -2.40
N THR A 10 7.68 1.84 -2.20
CA THR A 10 7.20 0.45 -2.22
C THR A 10 6.48 0.13 -3.52
N ASP A 11 6.84 -1.01 -4.13
CA ASP A 11 6.09 -1.57 -5.25
C ASP A 11 4.65 -1.93 -4.83
N PRO A 12 3.60 -1.33 -5.43
CA PRO A 12 2.22 -1.61 -5.05
C PRO A 12 1.81 -3.08 -5.22
N SER A 13 2.46 -3.84 -6.11
CA SER A 13 2.19 -5.28 -6.25
C SER A 13 2.70 -6.11 -5.07
N ALA A 14 3.58 -5.53 -4.24
CA ALA A 14 4.09 -6.13 -3.02
C ALA A 14 3.19 -5.89 -1.81
N THR A 15 2.10 -5.13 -1.95
CA THR A 15 1.21 -4.80 -0.83
C THR A 15 -0.11 -5.55 -0.89
N LYS A 16 -0.84 -5.55 0.23
CA LYS A 16 -2.23 -5.98 0.32
C LYS A 16 -2.97 -5.08 1.31
N ASN A 17 -4.20 -4.70 0.97
CA ASN A 17 -5.10 -4.05 1.92
C ASN A 17 -5.48 -5.06 3.01
N PHE A 18 -5.50 -4.62 4.26
CA PHE A 18 -5.96 -5.43 5.38
C PHE A 18 -6.89 -4.64 6.30
N THR A 19 -7.70 -5.38 7.05
CA THR A 19 -8.50 -4.86 8.15
C THR A 19 -8.08 -5.60 9.42
N GLY A 20 -7.45 -4.88 10.34
CA GLY A 20 -7.01 -5.38 11.63
C GLY A 20 -8.14 -5.42 12.67
N MET A 21 -7.79 -5.86 13.89
CA MET A 21 -8.71 -5.83 15.03
C MET A 21 -9.17 -4.39 15.32
N GLY A 22 -10.43 -4.24 15.74
CA GLY A 22 -11.02 -2.92 16.02
C GLY A 22 -11.38 -2.11 14.77
N GLY A 23 -11.33 -2.71 13.57
CA GLY A 23 -11.73 -2.05 12.33
C GLY A 23 -10.64 -1.15 11.71
N PHE A 24 -9.41 -1.21 12.24
CA PHE A 24 -8.26 -0.53 11.65
C PHE A 24 -8.05 -1.03 10.21
N LYS A 25 -8.03 -0.12 9.24
CA LYS A 25 -7.68 -0.44 7.86
C LYS A 25 -6.28 0.07 7.57
N GLY A 26 -5.52 -0.69 6.81
CA GLY A 26 -4.19 -0.25 6.39
C GLY A 26 -3.65 -1.08 5.24
N THR A 27 -2.41 -0.77 4.87
CA THR A 27 -1.66 -1.44 3.81
C THR A 27 -0.58 -2.32 4.44
N ALA A 28 -0.64 -3.63 4.18
CA ALA A 28 0.34 -4.59 4.62
C ALA A 28 1.35 -4.86 3.50
N ILE A 29 2.64 -4.75 3.81
CA ILE A 29 3.73 -5.10 2.91
C ILE A 29 4.05 -6.60 3.02
N LYS A 30 4.30 -7.27 1.88
CA LYS A 30 4.80 -8.66 1.86
C LYS A 30 6.19 -8.71 2.49
N PRO A 31 6.42 -9.50 3.54
CA PRO A 31 7.73 -9.52 4.20
C PRO A 31 8.87 -10.02 3.31
N THR A 32 8.57 -10.92 2.37
CA THR A 32 9.56 -11.39 1.38
C THR A 32 10.04 -10.28 0.44
N TYR A 33 9.22 -9.25 0.20
CA TYR A 33 9.65 -8.07 -0.55
C TYR A 33 10.69 -7.27 0.25
N LEU A 34 10.47 -7.07 1.55
CA LEU A 34 11.43 -6.38 2.42
C LEU A 34 12.77 -7.13 2.46
N MET A 35 12.74 -8.46 2.58
CA MET A 35 13.95 -9.30 2.55
C MET A 35 14.68 -9.20 1.20
N ARG A 36 13.94 -9.15 0.08
CA ARG A 36 14.52 -8.94 -1.24
C ARG A 36 15.19 -7.56 -1.35
N LYS A 37 14.51 -6.48 -0.94
CA LYS A 37 15.08 -5.13 -0.92
C LYS A 37 16.31 -5.06 -0.02
N ALA A 38 16.30 -5.74 1.13
CA ALA A 38 17.45 -5.76 2.03
C ALA A 38 18.64 -6.48 1.38
N THR A 39 18.37 -7.53 0.62
CA THR A 39 19.38 -8.24 -0.16
C THR A 39 19.95 -7.39 -1.29
N GLU A 40 19.12 -6.58 -1.96
CA GLU A 40 19.58 -5.64 -3.00
C GLU A 40 20.52 -4.57 -2.42
N VAL A 41 20.24 -4.06 -1.22
CA VAL A 41 21.02 -2.98 -0.59
C VAL A 41 22.28 -3.49 0.11
N PHE A 42 22.16 -4.59 0.86
CA PHE A 42 23.23 -5.06 1.74
C PHE A 42 23.99 -6.26 1.17
N GLY A 43 23.46 -6.95 0.16
CA GLY A 43 23.99 -8.23 -0.33
C GLY A 43 23.27 -9.45 0.30
N PRO A 44 23.72 -10.68 0.01
CA PRO A 44 23.07 -11.90 0.52
C PRO A 44 22.91 -11.92 2.04
N CYS A 45 21.77 -12.43 2.51
CA CYS A 45 21.54 -12.67 3.93
C CYS A 45 22.52 -13.74 4.44
N GLY A 46 23.18 -13.48 5.56
CA GLY A 46 24.31 -14.26 6.09
C GLY A 46 25.67 -13.68 5.72
N GLU A 47 25.75 -12.83 4.69
CA GLU A 47 26.99 -12.17 4.26
C GLU A 47 26.97 -10.68 4.61
N GLY A 48 26.06 -9.93 3.97
CA GLY A 48 25.98 -8.48 4.11
C GLY A 48 25.01 -7.99 5.18
N TRP A 49 24.07 -8.85 5.56
CA TRP A 49 23.11 -8.61 6.63
C TRP A 49 22.57 -9.92 7.19
N GLY A 50 21.92 -9.88 8.34
CA GLY A 50 21.29 -11.04 8.95
C GLY A 50 20.71 -10.68 10.31
N TRP A 51 20.43 -11.67 11.14
CA TRP A 51 19.94 -11.43 12.49
C TRP A 51 20.43 -12.47 13.49
N THR A 52 20.34 -12.12 14.76
CA THR A 52 20.53 -13.02 15.90
C THR A 52 19.28 -12.98 16.75
N VAL A 53 18.76 -14.15 17.13
CA VAL A 53 17.65 -14.24 18.09
C VAL A 53 18.21 -14.01 19.49
N LEU A 54 17.68 -13.00 20.17
CA LEU A 54 18.09 -12.63 21.53
C LEU A 54 17.15 -13.22 22.58
N GLU A 55 15.85 -13.26 22.28
CA GLU A 55 14.81 -13.81 23.15
C GLU A 55 13.79 -14.55 22.29
N ASP A 56 13.33 -15.71 22.74
CA ASP A 56 12.26 -16.51 22.12
C ASP A 56 11.43 -17.14 23.25
N ARG A 57 10.17 -16.71 23.38
CA ARG A 57 9.31 -17.13 24.49
C ARG A 57 7.83 -17.03 24.18
N PHE A 58 7.02 -17.60 25.07
CA PHE A 58 5.59 -17.37 25.14
C PHE A 58 5.24 -16.53 26.37
N ASP A 59 4.54 -15.43 26.15
CA ASP A 59 3.98 -14.57 27.20
C ASP A 59 2.51 -14.94 27.45
N GLU A 60 2.06 -14.83 28.70
CA GLU A 60 0.66 -15.03 29.07
C GLU A 60 -0.17 -13.77 28.81
N GLY A 61 -1.33 -13.96 28.18
CA GLY A 61 -2.33 -12.93 27.96
C GLY A 61 -3.56 -13.10 28.85
N ALA A 62 -4.63 -12.38 28.50
CA ALA A 62 -5.89 -12.40 29.24
C ALA A 62 -6.53 -13.80 29.29
N PRO A 63 -7.33 -14.11 30.33
CA PRO A 63 -8.09 -15.35 30.40
C PRO A 63 -9.08 -15.45 29.24
N LEU A 64 -9.17 -16.64 28.65
CA LEU A 64 -10.07 -17.03 27.58
C LEU A 64 -11.07 -18.05 28.11
N SER A 65 -12.30 -17.93 27.63
CA SER A 65 -13.37 -18.89 27.86
C SER A 65 -14.21 -19.01 26.60
N ALA A 66 -14.46 -20.24 26.17
CA ALA A 66 -15.27 -20.54 24.99
C ALA A 66 -16.23 -21.71 25.31
N PRO A 67 -17.22 -21.51 26.19
CA PRO A 67 -18.23 -22.52 26.44
C PRO A 67 -19.03 -22.75 25.16
N THR A 68 -19.18 -24.01 24.76
CA THR A 68 -20.08 -24.41 23.67
C THR A 68 -21.26 -25.18 24.26
N LYS A 69 -22.32 -25.40 23.47
CA LYS A 69 -23.42 -26.30 23.89
C LYS A 69 -22.93 -27.72 24.23
N GLU A 70 -21.84 -28.13 23.60
CA GLU A 70 -21.21 -29.44 23.77
C GLU A 70 -20.23 -29.47 24.95
N TRP A 71 -19.68 -28.32 25.35
CA TRP A 71 -18.68 -28.17 26.41
C TRP A 71 -18.98 -26.95 27.31
N PRO A 72 -20.03 -27.01 28.16
CA PRO A 72 -20.43 -25.89 29.00
C PRO A 72 -19.39 -25.55 30.06
N ASP A 73 -18.62 -26.53 30.52
CA ASP A 73 -17.59 -26.39 31.57
C ASP A 73 -16.17 -26.30 30.97
N ALA A 74 -16.03 -25.81 29.73
CA ALA A 74 -14.73 -25.68 29.08
C ALA A 74 -13.73 -24.95 30.00
N PRO A 75 -12.50 -25.48 30.18
CA PRO A 75 -11.55 -24.92 31.12
C PRO A 75 -11.17 -23.50 30.72
N ARG A 76 -11.12 -22.60 31.71
CA ARG A 76 -10.52 -21.27 31.53
C ARG A 76 -9.03 -21.46 31.33
N ILE A 77 -8.54 -21.00 30.18
CA ILE A 77 -7.11 -20.97 29.87
C ILE A 77 -6.70 -19.54 29.58
N ASN A 78 -5.41 -19.21 29.69
CA ASN A 78 -4.94 -17.90 29.29
C ASN A 78 -4.60 -17.87 27.80
N ALA A 79 -4.84 -16.73 27.15
CA ALA A 79 -4.25 -16.46 25.85
C ALA A 79 -2.73 -16.60 25.95
N LYS A 80 -2.10 -17.01 24.86
CA LYS A 80 -0.63 -17.08 24.77
C LYS A 80 -0.16 -16.29 23.59
N LEU A 81 0.89 -15.50 23.79
CA LEU A 81 1.52 -14.69 22.76
C LEU A 81 2.92 -15.22 22.53
N HIS A 82 3.27 -15.57 21.29
CA HIS A 82 4.66 -15.81 20.95
C HIS A 82 5.37 -14.47 20.79
N THR A 83 6.49 -14.30 21.48
CA THR A 83 7.31 -13.08 21.46
C THR A 83 8.74 -13.44 21.14
N ILE A 84 9.29 -12.80 20.11
CA ILE A 84 10.68 -12.94 19.72
C ILE A 84 11.36 -11.56 19.70
N LYS A 85 12.55 -11.46 20.27
CA LYS A 85 13.45 -10.31 20.12
C LYS A 85 14.58 -10.71 19.21
N ILE A 86 14.84 -9.92 18.18
CA ILE A 86 16.02 -10.11 17.33
C ILE A 86 16.90 -8.87 17.33
N GLN A 87 18.18 -9.09 17.08
CA GLN A 87 19.12 -8.07 16.64
C GLN A 87 19.40 -8.30 15.16
N LEU A 88 18.84 -7.46 14.30
CA LEU A 88 19.22 -7.39 12.89
C LEU A 88 20.56 -6.69 12.79
N TRP A 89 21.46 -7.24 11.98
CA TRP A 89 22.75 -6.63 11.68
C TRP A 89 22.94 -6.46 10.18
N TYR A 90 23.70 -5.46 9.77
CA TYR A 90 24.10 -5.22 8.39
C TYR A 90 25.48 -4.55 8.33
N LEU A 91 26.17 -4.69 7.20
CA LEU A 91 27.46 -4.04 6.98
C LEU A 91 27.27 -2.60 6.50
N GLY A 92 27.89 -1.66 7.21
CA GLY A 92 27.97 -0.25 6.83
C GLY A 92 28.90 -0.02 5.64
N LYS A 93 29.03 1.25 5.23
CA LYS A 93 29.82 1.64 4.05
C LYS A 93 31.29 1.20 4.15
N ASP A 94 31.83 1.16 5.35
CA ASP A 94 33.24 0.85 5.64
C ASP A 94 33.39 -0.59 6.19
N GLY A 95 32.38 -1.44 6.00
CA GLY A 95 32.35 -2.82 6.49
C GLY A 95 32.09 -2.95 8.00
N GLN A 96 31.82 -1.84 8.70
CA GLN A 96 31.48 -1.88 10.12
C GLN A 96 30.11 -2.57 10.32
N LYS A 97 29.99 -3.42 11.34
CA LYS A 97 28.71 -4.05 11.69
C LYS A 97 27.79 -3.05 12.38
N CYS A 98 26.65 -2.75 11.77
CA CYS A 98 25.57 -1.95 12.34
C CYS A 98 24.45 -2.86 12.83
N THR A 99 23.71 -2.45 13.86
CA THR A 99 22.66 -3.29 14.48
C THR A 99 21.39 -2.50 14.80
N VAL A 100 20.24 -3.16 14.67
CA VAL A 100 18.93 -2.67 15.09
C VAL A 100 18.21 -3.79 15.83
N GLU A 101 17.58 -3.49 16.96
CA GLU A 101 16.83 -4.47 17.75
C GLU A 101 15.35 -4.15 17.76
N HIS A 102 14.51 -5.16 17.52
CA HIS A 102 13.07 -5.04 17.68
C HIS A 102 12.44 -6.37 18.09
N TYR A 103 11.21 -6.24 18.58
CA TYR A 103 10.34 -7.36 18.93
C TYR A 103 9.33 -7.64 17.81
N GLY A 104 9.04 -8.92 17.63
CA GLY A 104 7.89 -9.40 16.88
C GLY A 104 6.96 -10.23 17.76
N HIS A 105 5.66 -10.11 17.52
CA HIS A 105 4.65 -10.77 18.35
C HIS A 105 3.56 -11.41 17.49
N THR A 106 3.13 -12.62 17.85
CA THR A 106 1.98 -13.27 17.21
C THR A 106 1.19 -14.07 18.24
N PRO A 107 -0.15 -13.89 18.34
CA PRO A 107 -0.97 -14.72 19.20
C PRO A 107 -0.82 -16.20 18.86
N PHE A 108 -0.40 -17.01 19.84
CA PHE A 108 -0.28 -18.46 19.72
C PHE A 108 -1.57 -19.15 20.15
N VAL A 109 -2.16 -18.74 21.28
CA VAL A 109 -3.48 -19.21 21.74
C VAL A 109 -4.39 -17.99 21.86
N LEU A 110 -5.50 -18.00 21.12
CA LEU A 110 -6.43 -16.87 21.03
C LEU A 110 -7.88 -17.33 20.87
N LEU A 111 -8.81 -16.44 21.20
CA LEU A 111 -10.23 -16.61 20.90
C LEU A 111 -10.54 -16.00 19.53
N GLN A 112 -10.99 -16.81 18.59
CA GLN A 112 -11.43 -16.36 17.26
C GLN A 112 -12.80 -16.96 16.96
N GLN A 113 -13.78 -16.10 16.62
CA GLN A 113 -15.15 -16.52 16.26
C GLN A 113 -15.79 -17.46 17.31
N GLY A 114 -15.58 -17.16 18.59
CA GLY A 114 -16.14 -17.94 19.71
C GLY A 114 -15.46 -19.28 19.97
N LYS A 115 -14.34 -19.59 19.30
CA LYS A 115 -13.55 -20.79 19.52
C LYS A 115 -12.13 -20.42 19.96
N ILE A 116 -11.60 -21.15 20.92
CA ILE A 116 -10.18 -21.09 21.24
C ILE A 116 -9.43 -21.85 20.15
N ILE A 117 -8.45 -21.20 19.55
CA ILE A 117 -7.59 -21.78 18.51
C ILE A 117 -6.13 -21.62 18.86
N THR A 118 -5.30 -22.48 18.25
CA THR A 118 -3.85 -22.41 18.32
C THR A 118 -3.26 -22.10 16.94
N ASP A 119 -2.43 -21.08 16.84
CA ASP A 119 -1.71 -20.70 15.61
C ASP A 119 -0.31 -21.33 15.58
N TRP A 120 -0.20 -22.49 14.92
CA TRP A 120 1.06 -23.23 14.82
C TRP A 120 2.15 -22.50 14.00
N GLU A 121 1.82 -21.40 13.32
CA GLU A 121 2.78 -20.59 12.55
C GLU A 121 3.27 -19.36 13.34
N ALA A 122 2.93 -19.22 14.63
CA ALA A 122 3.21 -18.03 15.43
C ALA A 122 4.69 -17.65 15.48
N ALA A 123 5.60 -18.63 15.58
CA ALA A 123 7.04 -18.37 15.64
C ALA A 123 7.57 -17.73 14.36
N LYS A 124 7.21 -18.29 13.21
CA LYS A 124 7.57 -17.77 11.89
C LYS A 124 7.00 -16.37 11.64
N LYS A 125 5.72 -16.15 12.00
CA LYS A 125 5.05 -14.85 11.87
C LYS A 125 5.74 -13.80 12.75
N SER A 126 6.06 -14.14 14.00
CA SER A 126 6.76 -13.24 14.92
C SER A 126 8.16 -12.89 14.43
N LEU A 127 8.93 -13.87 13.94
CA LEU A 127 10.26 -13.61 13.38
C LEU A 127 10.18 -12.66 12.18
N THR A 128 9.22 -12.91 11.30
CA THR A 128 8.99 -12.11 10.11
C THR A 128 8.58 -10.66 10.45
N ASP A 129 7.72 -10.49 11.45
CA ASP A 129 7.32 -9.18 11.99
C ASP A 129 8.52 -8.44 12.62
N ALA A 130 9.33 -9.13 13.42
CA ALA A 130 10.53 -8.55 14.04
C ALA A 130 11.55 -8.05 12.99
N ILE A 131 11.78 -8.83 11.92
CA ILE A 131 12.65 -8.44 10.80
C ILE A 131 12.11 -7.19 10.12
N GLY A 132 10.80 -7.16 9.79
CA GLY A 132 10.16 -6.00 9.17
C GLY A 132 10.34 -4.73 10.02
N LYS A 133 10.12 -4.83 11.34
CA LYS A 133 10.31 -3.73 12.28
C LYS A 133 11.76 -3.27 12.39
N CYS A 134 12.74 -4.18 12.35
CA CYS A 134 14.15 -3.80 12.31
C CYS A 134 14.54 -3.02 11.04
N LEU A 135 13.87 -3.27 9.92
CA LEU A 135 14.14 -2.59 8.65
C LEU A 135 13.47 -1.20 8.56
N GLN A 136 12.38 -0.96 9.29
CA GLN A 136 11.65 0.31 9.25
C GLN A 136 12.52 1.55 9.56
N PRO A 137 13.36 1.57 10.63
CA PRO A 137 14.25 2.70 10.89
C PRO A 137 15.29 2.96 9.80
N LEU A 138 15.55 1.98 8.92
CA LEU A 138 16.46 2.11 7.79
C LEU A 138 15.77 2.69 6.54
N GLY A 139 14.45 2.88 6.59
CA GLY A 139 13.63 3.47 5.53
C GLY A 139 12.84 2.49 4.68
N PHE A 140 12.89 1.20 4.99
CA PHE A 140 12.21 0.20 4.17
C PHE A 140 10.69 0.38 4.22
N ALA A 141 10.08 0.52 3.04
CA ALA A 141 8.65 0.76 2.88
C ALA A 141 8.12 1.97 3.67
N ALA A 142 8.95 3.01 3.78
CA ALA A 142 8.63 4.20 4.54
C ALA A 142 7.36 4.89 4.03
N ASP A 143 7.10 4.89 2.73
CA ASP A 143 5.91 5.49 2.13
C ASP A 143 4.59 4.87 2.64
N ILE A 144 4.56 3.56 2.91
CA ILE A 144 3.43 2.90 3.59
C ILE A 144 3.31 3.42 5.03
N HIS A 145 4.41 3.43 5.76
CA HIS A 145 4.43 3.80 7.19
C HIS A 145 4.17 5.30 7.42
N MET A 146 4.43 6.13 6.41
CA MET A 146 4.13 7.57 6.39
C MET A 146 2.73 7.88 5.84
N GLY A 147 1.93 6.86 5.49
CA GLY A 147 0.53 7.01 5.06
C GLY A 147 0.35 7.45 3.61
N MET A 148 1.41 7.47 2.78
CA MET A 148 1.29 7.85 1.37
C MET A 148 0.45 6.86 0.58
N PHE A 149 0.44 5.59 1.00
CA PHE A 149 -0.40 4.55 0.40
C PHE A 149 -1.91 4.72 0.63
N ASP A 150 -2.32 5.65 1.50
CA ASP A 150 -3.73 6.01 1.66
C ASP A 150 -4.23 6.93 0.52
N ASP A 151 -3.30 7.55 -0.22
CA ASP A 151 -3.59 8.33 -1.41
C ASP A 151 -3.53 7.46 -2.67
N ALA A 152 -4.70 7.19 -3.25
CA ALA A 152 -4.82 6.40 -4.48
C ALA A 152 -4.04 7.01 -5.66
N SER A 153 -3.85 8.33 -5.67
CA SER A 153 -3.12 9.04 -6.71
C SER A 153 -1.61 8.81 -6.63
N TYR A 154 -1.07 8.79 -5.42
CA TYR A 154 0.29 8.38 -5.14
C TYR A 154 0.53 6.94 -5.59
N VAL A 155 -0.34 6.02 -5.16
CA VAL A 155 -0.21 4.58 -5.49
C VAL A 155 -0.22 4.32 -7.00
N GLU A 156 -1.03 5.06 -7.75
CA GLU A 156 -1.08 4.93 -9.22
C GLU A 156 0.16 5.52 -9.91
N THR A 157 0.70 6.61 -9.37
CA THR A 157 1.96 7.21 -9.84
C THR A 157 3.12 6.22 -9.67
N VAL A 158 3.28 5.68 -8.45
CA VAL A 158 4.31 4.66 -8.16
C VAL A 158 4.12 3.41 -9.01
N ARG A 159 2.87 2.98 -9.25
CA ARG A 159 2.58 1.84 -10.13
C ARG A 159 3.09 2.07 -11.55
N SER A 160 2.91 3.28 -12.08
CA SER A 160 3.36 3.65 -13.43
C SER A 160 4.88 3.68 -13.52
N GLU A 161 5.54 4.28 -12.52
CA GLU A 161 7.01 4.33 -12.42
C GLU A 161 7.62 2.93 -12.32
N VAL A 162 7.08 2.07 -11.45
CA VAL A 162 7.53 0.68 -11.30
C VAL A 162 7.31 -0.13 -12.58
N ALA A 163 6.24 0.13 -13.33
CA ALA A 163 6.01 -0.52 -14.62
C ALA A 163 7.09 -0.16 -15.64
N ILE A 164 7.51 1.11 -15.69
CA ILE A 164 8.63 1.57 -16.52
C ILE A 164 9.94 0.92 -16.08
N GLU A 165 10.22 0.89 -14.77
CA GLU A 165 11.48 0.31 -14.27
C GLU A 165 11.64 -1.18 -14.57
N LYS A 166 10.53 -1.92 -14.55
CA LYS A 166 10.49 -3.36 -14.82
C LYS A 166 10.43 -3.71 -16.30
N ALA A 167 10.15 -2.76 -17.19
CA ALA A 167 10.07 -3.02 -18.62
C ALA A 167 11.45 -3.35 -19.19
N GLU A 168 11.49 -4.33 -20.11
CA GLU A 168 12.71 -4.65 -20.86
C GLU A 168 13.14 -3.46 -21.74
N ASP A 169 12.18 -2.80 -22.37
CA ASP A 169 12.36 -1.55 -23.11
C ASP A 169 11.61 -0.41 -22.41
N LYS A 170 12.36 0.36 -21.60
CA LYS A 170 11.83 1.49 -20.83
C LYS A 170 11.28 2.61 -21.73
N ALA A 171 11.92 2.88 -22.86
CA ALA A 171 11.51 3.97 -23.75
C ALA A 171 10.20 3.62 -24.47
N ALA A 172 10.04 2.37 -24.89
CA ALA A 172 8.78 1.89 -25.47
C ALA A 172 7.64 1.91 -24.44
N GLU A 173 7.91 1.52 -23.20
CA GLU A 173 6.94 1.56 -22.10
C GLU A 173 6.51 3.00 -21.77
N GLU A 174 7.46 3.93 -21.65
CA GLU A 174 7.22 5.35 -21.41
C GLU A 174 6.34 5.98 -22.52
N GLU A 175 6.67 5.70 -23.78
CA GLU A 175 5.89 6.21 -24.90
C GLU A 175 4.50 5.56 -24.95
N ARG A 176 4.38 4.26 -24.66
CA ARG A 176 3.06 3.59 -24.55
C ARG A 176 2.18 4.27 -23.50
N GLN A 177 2.70 4.46 -22.29
CA GLN A 177 1.95 5.12 -21.22
C GLN A 177 1.57 6.55 -21.59
N LYS A 178 2.46 7.28 -22.27
CA LYS A 178 2.16 8.64 -22.76
C LYS A 178 1.06 8.64 -23.83
N GLN A 179 1.07 7.69 -24.77
CA GLN A 179 0.01 7.56 -25.76
C GLN A 179 -1.32 7.19 -25.11
N GLU A 180 -1.35 6.23 -24.18
CA GLU A 180 -2.54 5.88 -23.39
C GLU A 180 -3.11 7.10 -22.65
N ARG A 181 -2.25 7.96 -22.08
CA ARG A 181 -2.68 9.22 -21.45
C ARG A 181 -3.32 10.20 -22.43
N LEU A 182 -2.74 10.36 -23.62
CA LEU A 182 -3.29 11.23 -24.66
C LEU A 182 -4.61 10.70 -25.21
N GLU A 183 -4.72 9.39 -25.43
CA GLU A 183 -5.96 8.73 -25.85
C GLU A 183 -7.05 8.87 -24.80
N TRP A 184 -6.71 8.71 -23.52
CA TRP A 184 -7.64 8.97 -22.42
C TRP A 184 -8.15 10.41 -22.44
N LEU A 185 -7.27 11.40 -22.63
CA LEU A 185 -7.67 12.81 -22.70
C LEU A 185 -8.62 13.05 -23.86
N LYS A 186 -8.29 12.49 -25.04
CA LYS A 186 -9.14 12.58 -26.23
C LYS A 186 -10.54 12.01 -25.95
N SER A 187 -10.61 10.79 -25.40
CA SER A 187 -11.87 10.14 -25.03
C SER A 187 -12.66 10.94 -23.98
N ALA A 188 -11.99 11.52 -22.99
CA ALA A 188 -12.62 12.36 -21.97
C ALA A 188 -13.23 13.63 -22.57
N VAL A 189 -12.51 14.30 -23.47
CA VAL A 189 -13.00 15.49 -24.20
C VAL A 189 -14.18 15.14 -25.11
N GLU A 190 -14.12 14.02 -25.84
CA GLU A 190 -15.23 13.55 -26.68
C GLU A 190 -16.47 13.20 -25.84
N THR A 191 -16.28 12.55 -24.68
CA THR A 191 -17.36 12.23 -23.75
C THR A 191 -18.01 13.50 -23.19
N LEU A 192 -17.22 14.51 -22.83
CA LEU A 192 -17.74 15.82 -22.41
C LEU A 192 -18.54 16.48 -23.54
N ALA A 193 -18.03 16.46 -24.77
CA ALA A 193 -18.72 17.02 -25.93
C ALA A 193 -20.06 16.33 -26.22
N GLY A 194 -20.20 15.05 -25.87
CA GLY A 194 -21.43 14.27 -26.03
C GLY A 194 -22.52 14.55 -24.98
N ALA A 195 -22.20 15.18 -23.85
CA ALA A 195 -23.14 15.40 -22.76
C ALA A 195 -24.38 16.19 -23.22
N VAL A 196 -25.59 15.69 -22.95
CA VAL A 196 -26.84 16.29 -23.43
C VAL A 196 -27.37 17.32 -22.44
N THR A 197 -27.16 17.09 -21.14
CA THR A 197 -27.68 17.95 -20.07
C THR A 197 -26.58 18.62 -19.26
N MET A 198 -26.90 19.76 -18.63
CA MET A 198 -25.97 20.46 -17.74
C MET A 198 -25.55 19.60 -16.53
N HIS A 199 -26.47 18.78 -16.02
CA HIS A 199 -26.19 17.91 -14.88
C HIS A 199 -25.18 16.82 -15.25
N GLU A 200 -25.40 16.13 -16.36
CA GLU A 200 -24.48 15.13 -16.92
C GLU A 200 -23.09 15.73 -17.17
N LEU A 201 -23.04 16.91 -17.82
CA LEU A 201 -21.78 17.59 -18.10
C LEU A 201 -20.97 17.90 -16.82
N LYS A 202 -21.64 18.37 -15.76
CA LYS A 202 -20.99 18.64 -14.46
C LYS A 202 -20.46 17.37 -13.80
N MET A 203 -21.23 16.28 -13.84
CA MET A 203 -20.82 14.98 -13.30
C MET A 203 -19.60 14.42 -14.02
N LEU A 204 -19.62 14.45 -15.37
CA LEU A 204 -18.50 14.02 -16.20
C LEU A 204 -17.25 14.86 -15.96
N ASN A 205 -17.39 16.19 -15.92
CA ASN A 205 -16.26 17.09 -15.70
C ASN A 205 -15.63 16.85 -14.32
N THR A 206 -16.43 16.72 -13.27
CA THR A 206 -15.95 16.41 -11.92
C THR A 206 -15.14 15.11 -11.91
N ARG A 207 -15.63 14.08 -12.60
CA ARG A 207 -14.92 12.78 -12.72
C ARG A 207 -13.58 12.93 -13.42
N PHE A 208 -13.54 13.56 -14.59
CA PHE A 208 -12.31 13.67 -15.39
C PHE A 208 -11.28 14.61 -14.76
N VAL A 209 -11.72 15.75 -14.23
CA VAL A 209 -10.86 16.68 -13.48
C VAL A 209 -10.24 15.97 -12.28
N LYS A 210 -11.03 15.23 -11.48
CA LYS A 210 -10.48 14.47 -10.35
C LYS A 210 -9.40 13.48 -10.79
N SER A 211 -9.61 12.79 -11.92
CA SER A 211 -8.63 11.84 -12.47
C SER A 211 -7.34 12.52 -12.97
N ALA A 212 -7.45 13.67 -13.66
CA ALA A 212 -6.29 14.42 -14.14
C ALA A 212 -5.52 15.10 -12.99
N THR A 213 -6.23 15.60 -11.97
CA THR A 213 -5.63 16.15 -10.75
C THR A 213 -4.84 15.10 -10.00
N ALA A 214 -5.38 13.87 -9.85
CA ALA A 214 -4.67 12.76 -9.22
C ALA A 214 -3.32 12.47 -9.91
N ARG A 215 -3.23 12.64 -11.23
CA ARG A 215 -1.99 12.41 -11.99
C ARG A 215 -1.11 13.66 -12.13
N ASN A 216 -1.46 14.77 -11.46
CA ASN A 216 -0.78 16.07 -11.59
C ASN A 216 -0.66 16.59 -13.04
N GLU A 217 -1.63 16.28 -13.91
CA GLU A 217 -1.60 16.65 -15.34
C GLU A 217 -2.19 18.04 -15.61
N THR A 218 -1.44 19.09 -15.28
CA THR A 218 -1.89 20.50 -15.41
C THR A 218 -2.36 20.87 -16.82
N ALA A 219 -1.67 20.37 -17.86
CA ALA A 219 -2.05 20.60 -19.25
C ALA A 219 -3.40 19.95 -19.60
N PHE A 220 -3.69 18.77 -19.05
CA PHE A 220 -4.94 18.05 -19.29
C PHE A 220 -6.10 18.74 -18.57
N LEU A 221 -5.87 19.22 -17.35
CA LEU A 221 -6.85 20.02 -16.61
C LEU A 221 -7.30 21.26 -17.38
N ARG A 222 -6.36 21.97 -18.00
CA ARG A 222 -6.68 23.11 -18.88
C ARG A 222 -7.56 22.67 -20.04
N ARG A 223 -7.18 21.61 -20.76
CA ARG A 223 -7.96 21.13 -21.92
C ARG A 223 -9.35 20.64 -21.54
N LEU A 224 -9.50 19.96 -20.40
CA LEU A 224 -10.80 19.51 -19.88
C LEU A 224 -11.70 20.71 -19.53
N THR A 225 -11.13 21.77 -18.96
CA THR A 225 -11.85 23.00 -18.61
C THR A 225 -12.34 23.73 -19.87
N GLU A 226 -11.50 23.84 -20.89
CA GLU A 226 -11.89 24.39 -22.20
C GLU A 226 -13.06 23.58 -22.81
N ALA A 227 -12.95 22.25 -22.85
CA ALA A 227 -14.00 21.39 -23.38
C ALA A 227 -15.32 21.51 -22.59
N TYR A 228 -15.24 21.67 -21.27
CA TYR A 228 -16.42 21.90 -20.42
C TYR A 228 -17.11 23.22 -20.76
N GLU A 229 -16.38 24.34 -20.84
CA GLU A 229 -16.97 25.64 -21.15
C GLU A 229 -17.53 25.71 -22.58
N GLU A 230 -16.84 25.10 -23.56
CA GLU A 230 -17.34 24.94 -24.93
C GLU A 230 -18.70 24.23 -24.96
N ARG A 231 -18.81 23.09 -24.26
CA ARG A 231 -20.06 22.31 -24.24
C ARG A 231 -21.17 23.00 -23.44
N LYS A 232 -20.83 23.63 -22.32
CA LYS A 232 -21.77 24.38 -21.49
C LYS A 232 -22.43 25.51 -22.29
N ALA A 233 -21.64 26.29 -23.03
CA ALA A 233 -22.16 27.36 -23.88
C ALA A 233 -23.12 26.83 -24.96
N PHE A 234 -22.83 25.66 -25.53
CA PHE A 234 -23.72 25.00 -26.50
C PHE A 234 -25.08 24.61 -25.87
N ILE A 235 -25.06 23.96 -24.70
CA ILE A 235 -26.29 23.50 -24.02
C ILE A 235 -27.16 24.71 -23.60
N GLU A 236 -26.56 25.72 -22.99
CA GLU A 236 -27.28 26.94 -22.59
C GLU A 236 -27.85 27.70 -23.79
N GLY A 237 -27.12 27.74 -24.90
CA GLY A 237 -27.58 28.32 -26.16
C GLY A 237 -28.78 27.58 -26.75
N ALA A 238 -28.80 26.25 -26.68
CA ALA A 238 -29.91 25.43 -27.15
C ALA A 238 -31.18 25.65 -26.30
N GLN A 239 -31.05 25.66 -24.97
CA GLN A 239 -32.17 25.89 -24.06
C GLN A 239 -32.82 27.27 -24.25
N LYS A 240 -32.02 28.31 -24.49
CA LYS A 240 -32.52 29.67 -24.76
C LYS A 240 -33.32 29.75 -26.07
N LYS A 241 -32.93 29.00 -27.10
CA LYS A 241 -33.67 28.95 -28.37
C LYS A 241 -35.00 28.23 -28.21
N GLU A 242 -35.05 27.17 -27.43
CA GLU A 242 -36.25 26.38 -27.16
C GLU A 242 -37.27 27.15 -26.29
N GLN A 243 -36.80 28.03 -25.39
CA GLN A 243 -37.66 28.90 -24.59
C GLN A 243 -38.18 30.14 -25.34
N ALA A 244 -37.57 30.49 -26.48
CA ALA A 244 -37.94 31.63 -27.31
C ALA A 244 -38.83 31.26 -28.52
N ALA A 245 -39.04 29.96 -28.75
CA ALA A 245 -39.93 29.39 -29.77
C ALA A 245 -41.28 29.01 -29.16
#